data_AF-A0A097SPU6-F1
#
_entry.id   AF-A0A097SPU6-F1
#
_cell.length_a   1.000
_cell.length_b   1.000
_cell.length_c   1.000
_cell.angle_alpha   90.00
_cell.angle_beta   90.00
_cell.angle_gamma   90.00
#
_symmetry.space_group_name_H-M   'P 1'
#
loop_
_entity.id
_entity.type
_entity.pdbx_description
1 polymer ?
#
loop_
_entity_poly.entity_id
_entity_poly.type
_entity_poly.pdbx_seq_one_letter_code
_entity_poly.pdbx_strand_id
1 'polypeptide(L)'
;MNSTPATTDPIPPPNTNEAASLYQRLRGHLAVLKLHDAAEALPSVLDRAQKDNLSMTAALEQLLAIEVDATEARRLAGRLRFACLPTPASLEDFDFDAAPNLDRRLIAELGTCRFLETATNVLLIGPPVIDGCSSTLSNVSDDVC
;
A
#
# COMPACT_ATOMS: atom_id res chain seq x y z
N MET A 1 -4.83 27.81 49.71
CA MET A 1 -3.72 27.89 48.74
C MET A 1 -3.09 26.50 48.70
N ASN A 2 -3.57 25.61 47.83
CA ASN A 2 -3.05 24.24 47.75
C ASN A 2 -1.81 24.24 46.86
N SER A 3 -0.67 23.87 47.44
CA SER A 3 0.56 23.58 46.71
C SER A 3 0.39 22.25 45.96
N THR A 4 0.45 22.30 44.63
CA THR A 4 0.58 21.11 43.78
C THR A 4 2.04 20.63 43.80
N PRO A 5 2.34 19.36 44.11
CA PRO A 5 3.63 18.79 43.77
C PRO A 5 3.55 18.30 42.31
N ALA A 6 4.20 19.01 41.39
CA ALA A 6 4.53 18.46 40.09
C ALA A 6 5.68 17.46 40.29
N THR A 7 5.32 16.18 40.42
CA THR A 7 6.25 15.05 40.37
C THR A 7 6.98 15.09 39.03
N THR A 8 8.17 15.67 39.03
CA THR A 8 9.18 15.42 38.00
C THR A 8 9.85 14.12 38.41
N ASP A 9 9.34 12.99 37.94
CA ASP A 9 10.07 11.74 38.07
C ASP A 9 11.27 11.79 37.10
N PRO A 10 12.50 11.64 37.60
CA PRO A 10 13.66 11.48 36.75
C PRO A 10 13.57 10.12 36.07
N ILE A 11 13.78 10.09 34.75
CA ILE A 11 14.00 8.84 34.03
C ILE A 11 15.16 8.12 34.74
N PRO A 12 14.93 6.97 35.39
CA PRO A 12 15.98 6.27 36.10
C PRO A 12 17.06 5.81 35.10
N PRO A 13 18.33 5.78 35.50
CA PRO A 13 19.39 5.24 34.65
C PRO A 13 19.06 3.77 34.35
N PRO A 14 19.02 3.33 33.08
CA PRO A 14 18.52 2.01 32.76
C PRO A 14 19.49 0.95 33.30
N ASN A 15 19.03 0.20 34.30
CA ASN A 15 19.47 -1.17 34.48
C ASN A 15 19.09 -1.89 33.18
N THR A 16 20.05 -2.44 32.43
CA THR A 16 19.87 -3.01 31.08
C THR A 16 18.66 -3.94 30.94
N ASN A 17 18.28 -4.62 32.03
CA ASN A 17 17.14 -5.53 32.09
C ASN A 17 15.77 -4.84 31.97
N GLU A 18 15.58 -3.65 32.55
CA GLU A 18 14.31 -2.92 32.48
C GLU A 18 14.06 -2.38 31.07
N ALA A 19 15.11 -1.84 30.44
CA ALA A 19 15.08 -1.38 29.05
C ALA A 19 14.81 -2.55 28.09
N ALA A 20 15.45 -3.71 28.30
CA ALA A 20 15.19 -4.90 27.50
C ALA A 20 13.74 -5.40 27.65
N SER A 21 13.18 -5.40 28.88
CA SER A 21 11.78 -5.77 29.12
C SER A 21 10.80 -4.80 28.46
N LEU A 22 11.06 -3.49 28.52
CA LEU A 22 10.25 -2.48 27.84
C LEU A 22 10.26 -2.68 26.32
N TYR A 23 11.43 -2.92 25.73
CA TYR A 23 11.58 -3.21 24.31
C TYR A 23 10.74 -4.43 23.88
N GLN A 24 10.79 -5.52 24.65
CA GLN A 24 9.99 -6.72 24.34
C GLN A 24 8.49 -6.46 24.44
N ARG A 25 8.04 -5.68 25.43
CA ARG A 25 6.63 -5.27 25.54
C ARG A 25 6.20 -4.43 24.34
N LEU A 26 7.01 -3.45 23.93
CA LEU A 26 6.75 -2.62 22.76
C LEU A 26 6.60 -3.47 21.49
N ARG A 27 7.55 -4.38 21.25
CA ARG A 27 7.49 -5.31 20.12
C ARG A 27 6.25 -6.21 20.19
N GLY A 28 5.88 -6.68 21.37
CA GLY A 28 4.65 -7.44 21.60
C GLY A 28 3.39 -6.65 21.28
N HIS A 29 3.31 -5.38 21.66
CA HIS A 29 2.18 -4.50 21.31
C HIS A 29 2.05 -4.31 19.79
N LEU A 30 3.17 -4.08 19.07
CA LEU A 30 3.15 -3.97 17.61
C LEU A 30 2.63 -5.25 16.95
N ALA A 31 3.03 -6.42 17.45
CA ALA A 31 2.54 -7.71 16.95
C ALA A 31 1.02 -7.90 17.17
N VAL A 32 0.49 -7.54 18.35
CA VAL A 32 -0.95 -7.60 18.64
C VAL A 32 -1.76 -6.70 17.71
N LEU A 33 -1.23 -5.52 17.40
CA LEU A 33 -1.84 -4.55 16.47
C LEU A 33 -1.65 -4.93 14.99
N LYS A 34 -0.97 -6.04 14.70
CA LYS A 34 -0.63 -6.52 13.34
C LYS A 34 0.27 -5.55 12.56
N LEU A 35 1.07 -4.74 13.26
CA LEU A 35 2.07 -3.85 12.67
C LEU A 35 3.41 -4.60 12.52
N HIS A 36 3.43 -5.59 11.63
CA HIS A 36 4.55 -6.53 11.51
C HIS A 36 5.82 -5.87 10.98
N ASP A 37 5.69 -5.02 9.95
CA ASP A 37 6.82 -4.35 9.32
C ASP A 37 7.43 -3.31 10.29
N ALA A 38 6.59 -2.60 11.05
CA ALA A 38 7.06 -1.76 12.15
C ALA A 38 7.79 -2.58 13.24
N ALA A 39 7.28 -3.75 13.62
CA ALA A 39 7.92 -4.59 14.64
C ALA A 39 9.30 -5.13 14.21
N GLU A 40 9.49 -5.38 12.92
CA GLU A 40 10.77 -5.76 12.34
C GLU A 40 11.73 -4.58 12.20
N ALA A 41 11.24 -3.40 11.82
CA ALA A 41 12.03 -2.18 11.67
C ALA A 41 12.37 -1.48 13.00
N LEU A 42 11.72 -1.86 14.09
CA LEU A 42 11.92 -1.23 15.41
C LEU A 42 13.39 -1.08 15.84
N PRO A 43 14.27 -2.10 15.75
CA PRO A 43 15.67 -1.94 16.14
C PRO A 43 16.40 -0.87 15.32
N SER A 44 16.21 -0.86 14.00
CA SER A 44 16.93 0.04 13.10
C SER A 44 16.47 1.49 13.27
N VAL A 45 15.17 1.71 13.50
CA VAL A 45 14.61 3.05 13.77
C VAL A 45 15.10 3.58 15.12
N LEU A 46 15.18 2.75 16.16
CA LEU A 46 15.71 3.16 17.46
C LEU A 46 17.20 3.52 17.40
N ASP A 47 18.01 2.71 16.72
CA ASP A 47 19.44 2.99 16.51
C ASP A 47 19.61 4.32 15.76
N ARG A 48 18.76 4.58 14.77
CA ARG A 48 18.80 5.82 14.00
C ARG A 48 18.34 7.02 14.81
N ALA A 49 17.28 6.88 15.59
CA ALA A 49 16.81 7.93 16.50
C ALA A 49 17.89 8.35 17.50
N GLN A 50 18.68 7.41 18.00
CA GLN A 50 19.83 7.70 18.85
C GLN A 50 20.95 8.42 18.11
N LYS A 51 21.33 7.94 16.92
CA LYS A 51 22.41 8.54 16.10
C LYS A 51 22.08 9.96 15.64
N ASP A 52 20.85 10.16 15.17
CA ASP A 52 20.39 11.40 14.55
C ASP A 52 19.74 12.35 15.58
N ASN A 53 19.72 11.99 16.88
CA ASN A 53 19.05 12.72 17.97
C ASN A 53 17.60 13.12 17.62
N LEU A 54 16.84 12.17 17.05
CA LEU A 54 15.46 12.43 16.65
C LEU A 54 14.57 12.67 17.88
N SER A 55 13.58 13.55 17.71
CA SER A 55 12.50 13.65 18.69
C SER A 55 11.72 12.33 18.74
N MET A 56 11.10 12.03 19.89
CA MET A 56 10.24 10.85 20.03
C MET A 56 9.12 10.83 18.97
N THR A 57 8.55 11.99 18.66
CA THR A 57 7.52 12.11 17.62
C THR A 57 8.04 11.76 16.24
N ALA A 58 9.26 12.18 15.88
CA ALA A 58 9.87 11.86 14.59
C ALA A 58 10.25 10.37 14.51
N ALA A 59 10.76 9.79 15.58
CA ALA A 59 11.07 8.36 15.61
C ALA A 59 9.81 7.48 15.46
N LEU A 60 8.71 7.86 16.13
CA LEU A 60 7.43 7.16 16.00
C LEU A 60 6.80 7.33 14.62
N GLU A 61 6.89 8.52 14.03
CA GLU A 61 6.42 8.77 12.67
C GLU A 61 7.17 7.89 11.67
N GLN A 62 8.50 7.84 11.73
CA GLN A 62 9.30 7.00 10.83
C GLN A 62 8.96 5.51 10.98
N LEU A 63 8.78 5.05 12.22
CA LEU A 63 8.41 3.66 12.49
C LEU A 63 7.06 3.31 11.88
N LEU A 64 6.07 4.18 12.04
CA LEU A 64 4.71 3.95 11.55
C LEU A 64 4.61 4.15 10.03
N ALA A 65 5.39 5.05 9.44
CA ALA A 65 5.47 5.25 7.99
C ALA A 65 5.87 3.97 7.27
N ILE A 66 6.86 3.23 7.80
CA ILE A 66 7.29 1.93 7.23
C ILE A 66 6.13 0.93 7.15
N GLU A 67 5.29 0.85 8.18
CA GLU A 67 4.13 -0.04 8.18
C GLU A 67 3.03 0.42 7.23
N VAL A 68 2.80 1.74 7.12
CA VAL A 68 1.85 2.31 6.18
C VAL A 68 2.26 1.98 4.75
N ASP A 69 3.51 2.24 4.38
CA ASP A 69 4.04 1.95 3.05
C ASP A 69 3.92 0.45 2.70
N ALA A 70 4.30 -0.43 3.63
CA ALA A 70 4.17 -1.86 3.44
C ALA A 70 2.70 -2.31 3.31
N THR A 71 1.80 -1.72 4.10
CA THR A 71 0.37 -1.99 4.02
C THR A 71 -0.24 -1.53 2.71
N GLU A 72 0.13 -0.35 2.23
CA GLU A 72 -0.30 0.18 0.93
C GLU A 72 0.21 -0.68 -0.22
N ALA A 73 1.48 -1.07 -0.20
CA ALA A 73 2.07 -1.97 -1.19
C ALA A 73 1.36 -3.34 -1.21
N ARG A 74 1.10 -3.93 -0.04
CA ARG A 74 0.34 -5.20 0.08
C ARG A 74 -1.09 -5.05 -0.46
N ARG A 75 -1.78 -3.95 -0.14
CA ARG A 75 -3.13 -3.66 -0.64
C ARG A 75 -3.15 -3.48 -2.16
N LEU A 76 -2.18 -2.74 -2.71
CA LEU A 76 -2.03 -2.54 -4.14
C LEU A 76 -1.77 -3.87 -4.86
N ALA A 77 -0.82 -4.67 -4.37
CA ALA A 77 -0.52 -5.98 -4.92
C ALA A 77 -1.75 -6.91 -4.88
N GLY A 78 -2.52 -6.89 -3.79
CA GLY A 78 -3.79 -7.62 -3.70
C GLY A 78 -4.80 -7.16 -4.75
N ARG A 79 -5.01 -5.85 -4.90
CA ARG A 79 -5.91 -5.28 -5.93
C ARG A 79 -5.48 -5.68 -7.33
N LEU A 80 -4.18 -5.63 -7.64
CA LEU A 80 -3.65 -6.04 -8.95
C LEU A 80 -3.81 -7.53 -9.21
N ARG A 81 -3.67 -8.40 -8.18
CA ARG A 81 -3.92 -9.84 -8.32
C ARG A 81 -5.39 -10.16 -8.65
N PHE A 82 -6.32 -9.39 -8.11
CA PHE A 82 -7.76 -9.56 -8.38
C PHE A 82 -8.25 -8.79 -9.61
N ALA A 83 -7.49 -7.80 -10.06
CA ALA A 83 -7.71 -7.19 -11.35
C ALA A 83 -7.30 -8.23 -12.40
N CYS A 84 -8.27 -8.90 -13.03
CA CYS A 84 -8.05 -9.85 -14.13
C CYS A 84 -7.53 -9.13 -15.40
N LEU A 85 -6.50 -8.31 -15.25
CA LEU A 85 -5.86 -7.58 -16.32
C LEU A 85 -4.86 -8.53 -17.01
N PRO A 86 -4.93 -8.67 -18.34
CA PRO A 86 -4.11 -9.63 -19.08
C PRO A 86 -2.61 -9.32 -19.04
N THR A 87 -2.21 -8.10 -18.69
CA THR A 87 -0.82 -7.67 -18.50
C THR A 87 -0.83 -6.46 -17.55
N PRO A 88 0.22 -6.22 -16.73
CA PRO A 88 0.40 -4.91 -16.08
C PRO A 88 0.50 -3.84 -17.17
N ALA A 89 -0.64 -3.20 -17.44
CA ALA A 89 -0.77 -2.14 -18.43
C ALA A 89 -0.82 -0.80 -17.71
N SER A 90 0.12 0.07 -18.02
CA SER A 90 0.04 1.48 -17.65
C SER A 90 -0.60 2.28 -18.79
N LEU A 91 -1.15 3.45 -18.48
CA LEU A 91 -1.60 4.39 -19.52
C LEU A 91 -0.42 4.91 -20.37
N GLU A 92 0.81 4.88 -19.83
CA GLU A 92 2.02 5.32 -20.51
C GLU A 92 2.42 4.36 -21.63
N ASP A 93 2.18 3.06 -21.42
CA ASP A 93 2.46 2.00 -22.38
C ASP A 93 1.33 1.79 -23.40
N PHE A 94 0.28 2.62 -23.36
CA PHE A 94 -0.88 2.45 -24.23
C PHE A 94 -0.58 2.88 -25.67
N ASP A 95 -0.70 1.94 -26.61
CA ASP A 95 -0.57 2.21 -28.04
C ASP A 95 -1.85 2.86 -28.60
N PHE A 96 -1.82 4.18 -28.67
CA PHE A 96 -2.89 4.97 -29.26
C PHE A 96 -2.97 4.88 -30.79
N ASP A 97 -1.92 4.41 -31.47
CA ASP A 97 -1.95 4.24 -32.93
C ASP A 97 -2.76 2.99 -33.31
N ALA A 98 -2.83 2.00 -32.42
CA ALA A 98 -3.76 0.87 -32.51
C ALA A 98 -5.24 1.28 -32.32
N ALA A 99 -5.52 2.45 -31.73
CA ALA A 99 -6.86 2.97 -31.47
C ALA A 99 -7.04 4.40 -32.02
N PRO A 100 -7.03 4.60 -33.35
CA PRO A 100 -6.97 5.93 -33.98
C PRO A 100 -8.21 6.82 -33.73
N ASN A 101 -9.33 6.23 -33.29
CA ASN A 101 -10.55 6.97 -32.94
C ASN A 101 -10.57 7.45 -31.47
N LEU A 102 -9.53 7.16 -30.70
CA LEU A 102 -9.46 7.49 -29.28
C LEU A 102 -8.85 8.87 -29.06
N ASP A 103 -9.58 9.76 -28.39
CA ASP A 103 -9.06 11.08 -28.04
C ASP A 103 -8.03 10.98 -26.90
N ARG A 104 -6.75 11.19 -27.24
CA ARG A 104 -5.62 11.21 -26.28
C ARG A 104 -5.85 12.21 -25.14
N ARG A 105 -6.48 13.36 -25.41
CA ARG A 105 -6.73 14.38 -24.41
C ARG A 105 -7.78 13.92 -23.41
N LEU A 106 -8.84 13.26 -23.88
CA LEU A 106 -9.87 12.68 -23.02
C LEU A 106 -9.29 11.56 -22.15
N ILE A 107 -8.47 10.66 -22.72
CA ILE A 107 -7.81 9.61 -21.95
C ILE A 107 -6.86 10.18 -20.90
N ALA A 108 -6.10 11.22 -21.22
CA ALA A 108 -5.25 11.89 -20.25
C ALA A 108 -6.06 12.53 -19.10
N GLU A 109 -7.22 13.12 -19.41
CA GLU A 109 -8.13 13.66 -18.39
C GLU A 109 -8.72 12.56 -17.50
N LEU A 110 -9.15 11.44 -18.09
CA LEU A 110 -9.63 10.28 -17.33
C LEU A 110 -8.51 9.66 -16.48
N GLY A 111 -7.27 9.66 -16.98
CA GLY A 111 -6.09 9.19 -16.25
C GLY A 111 -5.79 9.97 -14.98
N THR A 112 -6.29 11.21 -14.84
CA THR A 112 -6.15 11.96 -13.58
C THR A 112 -7.13 11.49 -12.50
N CYS A 113 -8.06 10.58 -12.82
CA CYS A 113 -9.06 10.03 -11.91
C CYS A 113 -9.97 11.08 -11.22
N ARG A 114 -10.01 12.33 -11.71
CA ARG A 114 -10.78 13.42 -11.10
C ARG A 114 -12.29 13.15 -11.07
N PHE A 115 -12.79 12.33 -12.01
CA PHE A 115 -14.19 11.91 -12.04
C PHE A 115 -14.61 11.12 -10.78
N LEU A 116 -13.65 10.52 -10.04
CA LEU A 116 -13.92 9.86 -8.76
C LEU A 116 -14.27 10.87 -7.66
N GLU A 117 -13.62 12.03 -7.64
CA GLU A 117 -13.86 13.09 -6.65
C GLU A 117 -15.26 13.71 -6.82
N THR A 118 -15.70 13.82 -8.08
CA THR A 118 -17.01 14.40 -8.43
C THR A 118 -18.11 13.37 -8.60
N ALA A 119 -17.85 12.09 -8.28
CA ALA A 119 -18.76 10.96 -8.49
C ALA A 119 -19.39 10.94 -9.90
N THR A 120 -18.61 11.34 -10.91
CA THR A 120 -19.05 11.42 -12.30
C THR A 120 -18.88 10.06 -12.96
N ASN A 121 -19.96 9.53 -13.53
CA ASN A 121 -19.94 8.23 -14.17
C ASN A 121 -19.26 8.31 -15.54
N VAL A 122 -18.29 7.42 -15.78
CA VAL A 122 -17.59 7.28 -17.05
C VAL A 122 -18.03 5.96 -17.68
N LEU A 123 -18.54 6.01 -18.91
CA LEU A 123 -18.95 4.83 -19.67
C LEU A 123 -18.06 4.67 -20.89
N LEU A 124 -17.27 3.60 -20.91
CA LEU A 124 -16.47 3.21 -22.08
C LEU A 124 -17.26 2.22 -22.92
N ILE A 125 -17.62 2.62 -24.14
CA ILE A 125 -18.33 1.77 -25.10
C ILE A 125 -17.39 1.51 -26.28
N GLY A 126 -17.04 0.25 -26.49
CA GLY A 126 -16.23 -0.18 -27.63
C GLY A 126 -16.68 -1.56 -28.12
N PRO A 127 -16.30 -1.94 -29.37
CA PRO A 127 -16.44 -3.32 -29.83
C PRO A 127 -15.69 -4.26 -28.86
N PRO A 128 -16.20 -5.47 -28.56
CA PRO A 128 -15.51 -6.40 -27.67
C PRO A 128 -14.19 -6.84 -28.30
N VAL A 129 -13.07 -6.41 -27.71
CA VAL A 129 -11.73 -6.91 -28.06
C VAL A 129 -11.50 -8.23 -27.34
N ILE A 130 -11.98 -9.33 -27.93
CA ILE A 130 -11.75 -10.71 -27.42
C ILE A 130 -10.46 -11.29 -28.00
N ASP A 131 -9.32 -10.63 -27.82
CA ASP A 131 -8.02 -11.22 -28.19
C ASP A 131 -7.46 -11.98 -26.98
N GLY A 132 -8.04 -13.16 -26.71
CA GLY A 132 -7.58 -13.96 -25.55
C GLY A 132 -8.24 -15.30 -25.25
N CYS A 133 -9.20 -15.79 -26.05
CA CYS A 133 -9.70 -17.17 -25.91
C CYS A 133 -9.90 -17.84 -27.28
N SER A 134 -8.80 -18.11 -27.97
CA SER A 134 -8.76 -19.13 -29.02
C SER A 134 -8.30 -20.46 -28.41
N SER A 135 -9.16 -21.09 -27.61
CA SER A 135 -9.11 -22.55 -27.47
C SER A 135 -10.50 -23.11 -27.72
N THR A 136 -10.66 -23.63 -28.94
CA THR A 136 -11.47 -24.80 -29.24
C THR A 136 -12.99 -24.64 -29.20
N LEU A 137 -13.54 -24.11 -30.30
CA LEU A 137 -14.83 -24.58 -30.84
C LEU A 137 -14.74 -24.71 -32.37
N SER A 138 -13.85 -25.59 -32.82
CA SER A 138 -13.96 -26.24 -34.12
C SER A 138 -13.91 -27.74 -33.86
N ASN A 139 -15.10 -28.34 -33.73
CA ASN A 139 -15.44 -29.71 -34.14
C ASN A 139 -16.80 -30.09 -33.56
N VAL A 140 -17.86 -29.73 -34.27
CA VAL A 140 -19.02 -30.62 -34.44
C VAL A 140 -19.53 -30.39 -35.88
N SER A 141 -18.88 -31.06 -36.83
CA SER A 141 -19.55 -31.55 -38.03
C SER A 141 -19.40 -33.06 -38.00
N ASP A 142 -20.56 -33.72 -38.02
CA ASP A 142 -20.83 -35.00 -38.66
C ASP A 142 -19.82 -36.12 -38.45
N ASP A 143 -20.17 -37.08 -37.58
CA ASP A 143 -20.31 -38.46 -38.08
C ASP A 143 -21.05 -39.41 -37.11
N VAL A 144 -21.84 -40.30 -37.73
CA VAL A 144 -22.35 -41.62 -37.27
C VAL A 144 -23.75 -41.71 -36.61
N CYS A 145 -24.67 -42.26 -37.43
CA CYS A 145 -25.87 -43.08 -37.17
C CYS A 145 -27.05 -42.52 -36.36
#